data_AF-A0A0W0YT95-F1
#
_entry.id   AF-A0A0W0YT95-F1
#
_cell.length_a   1.000
_cell.length_b   1.000
_cell.length_c   1.000
_cell.angle_alpha   90.00
_cell.angle_beta   90.00
_cell.angle_gamma   90.00
#
_symmetry.space_group_name_H-M   'P 1'
#
loop_
_entity.id
_entity.type
_entity.pdbx_description
1 polymer ?
#
loop_
_entity_poly.entity_id
_entity_poly.type
_entity_poly.pdbx_seq_one_letter_code
_entity_poly.pdbx_strand_id
1 'polypeptide(L)'
;MPLFTPQDLVPLAKRNLGLRLTANVTEANSGGFGDAIPLSHLGGAKDIIEFLTLAFLPELPRDQMEVIYNRYKEIDVHSSECMPRLILHYAAKNNIGDAKERLSNKKEDAISILFFKLELASIEVEAKKLASFYTSTSMIAPLELITNQFPYLAQELAYNFNEKFFLRLKKNWNAYATSADMDYLFLSDTDSHVQKYEQGYDFNNYPLGKVGRHRFETIQVIKQVMFLGGEHRTPDTEKNLDQRIYNAIKSIMKDSLYTSLNQQQHIIEIKLSQHRDYPVNFKRACNAMVMLVVKLQESEQLSSEESLDLLKKTEGLIDNPAEYKSFLTAANNYRMVAGGQLSAYMMLIAGWAAKIMTVNYIGDAWIRFATEKLELISTSQELADVSQAYSISL
;
A
#
# COMPACT_ATOMS: atom_id res chain seq x y z
N MET A 1 3.09 -19.76 2.55
CA MET A 1 2.49 -18.50 3.03
C MET A 1 2.60 -17.49 1.92
N PRO A 2 1.57 -16.64 1.70
CA PRO A 2 1.70 -15.55 0.74
C PRO A 2 2.85 -14.63 1.15
N LEU A 3 3.61 -14.12 0.19
CA LEU A 3 4.66 -13.12 0.44
C LEU A 3 4.02 -11.80 0.86
N PHE A 4 2.97 -11.39 0.16
CA PHE A 4 2.27 -10.14 0.43
C PHE A 4 0.87 -10.39 0.95
N THR A 5 0.48 -9.63 1.97
CA THR A 5 -0.88 -9.62 2.50
C THR A 5 -1.68 -8.47 1.89
N PRO A 6 -3.01 -8.41 2.11
CA PRO A 6 -3.82 -7.28 1.66
C PRO A 6 -3.30 -5.90 2.11
N GLN A 7 -2.71 -5.82 3.30
CA GLN A 7 -2.18 -4.58 3.87
C GLN A 7 -0.95 -4.08 3.10
N ASP A 8 -0.16 -4.97 2.51
CA ASP A 8 1.04 -4.58 1.75
C ASP A 8 0.70 -3.96 0.39
N LEU A 9 -0.53 -4.17 -0.13
CA LEU A 9 -0.90 -3.77 -1.49
C LEU A 9 -0.89 -2.25 -1.69
N VAL A 10 -1.49 -1.47 -0.77
CA VAL A 10 -1.60 -0.01 -0.93
C VAL A 10 -0.22 0.68 -0.97
N PRO A 11 0.71 0.39 -0.05
CA PRO A 11 2.05 0.94 -0.11
C PRO A 11 2.81 0.58 -1.39
N LEU A 12 2.67 -0.66 -1.88
CA LEU A 12 3.34 -1.12 -3.09
C LEU A 12 2.79 -0.44 -4.35
N ALA A 13 1.47 -0.22 -4.43
CA ALA A 13 0.85 0.56 -5.50
C ALA A 13 1.44 1.97 -5.60
N LYS A 14 1.63 2.62 -4.45
CA LYS A 14 2.05 4.04 -4.38
C LYS A 14 3.51 4.29 -4.72
N ARG A 15 4.39 3.30 -4.52
CA ARG A 15 5.85 3.50 -4.59
C ARG A 15 6.46 3.28 -5.97
N ASN A 16 5.66 2.91 -6.99
CA ASN A 16 6.14 2.67 -8.36
C ASN A 16 7.47 1.92 -8.40
N LEU A 17 7.51 0.79 -7.68
CA LEU A 17 8.70 -0.05 -7.61
C LEU A 17 8.76 -0.95 -8.84
N GLY A 18 9.91 -1.00 -9.50
CA GLY A 18 10.23 -1.99 -10.52
C GLY A 18 11.13 -3.09 -9.93
N LEU A 19 10.92 -4.35 -10.30
CA LEU A 19 11.85 -5.44 -10.03
C LEU A 19 12.47 -5.94 -11.34
N ARG A 20 13.76 -5.70 -11.54
CA ARG A 20 14.50 -6.10 -12.75
C ARG A 20 15.47 -7.24 -12.43
N LEU A 21 15.50 -8.27 -13.29
CA LEU A 21 16.57 -9.27 -13.28
C LEU A 21 17.78 -8.72 -14.04
N THR A 22 18.98 -8.91 -13.49
CA THR A 22 20.25 -8.69 -14.18
C THR A 22 21.21 -9.85 -13.92
N ALA A 23 22.03 -10.18 -14.92
CA ALA A 23 23.13 -11.12 -14.80
C ALA A 23 24.47 -10.42 -14.49
N ASN A 24 24.46 -9.09 -14.33
CA ASN A 24 25.65 -8.27 -14.23
C ASN A 24 25.58 -7.30 -13.04
N VAL A 25 26.42 -7.56 -12.04
CA VAL A 25 26.60 -6.75 -10.84
C VAL A 25 26.95 -5.28 -11.18
N THR A 26 27.57 -5.01 -12.33
CA THR A 26 28.00 -3.64 -12.68
C THR A 26 26.84 -2.71 -13.05
N GLU A 27 25.71 -3.25 -13.50
CA GLU A 27 24.57 -2.44 -13.95
C GLU A 27 23.92 -1.62 -12.84
N ALA A 28 24.07 -2.04 -11.58
CA ALA A 28 23.65 -1.26 -10.43
C ALA A 28 24.36 0.10 -10.34
N ASN A 29 25.58 0.20 -10.88
CA ASN A 29 26.44 1.39 -10.75
C ASN A 29 26.55 2.21 -12.04
N SER A 30 26.29 1.59 -13.21
CA SER A 30 26.39 2.26 -14.51
C SER A 30 25.05 2.60 -15.15
N GLY A 31 23.93 2.14 -14.57
CA GLY A 31 22.66 2.04 -15.29
C GLY A 31 22.73 0.97 -16.37
N GLY A 32 21.63 0.80 -17.12
CA GLY A 32 21.55 -0.24 -18.14
C GLY A 32 20.24 -0.24 -18.92
N PHE A 33 20.03 -1.30 -19.69
CA PHE A 33 18.80 -1.56 -20.43
C PHE A 33 18.21 -2.90 -20.02
N GLY A 34 16.90 -2.96 -19.79
CA GLY A 34 16.22 -4.25 -19.65
C GLY A 34 14.85 -4.15 -19.00
N ASP A 35 14.22 -5.31 -18.87
CA ASP A 35 12.85 -5.40 -18.37
C ASP A 35 12.79 -5.31 -16.85
N ALA A 36 11.89 -4.48 -16.33
CA ALA A 36 11.45 -4.54 -14.94
C ALA A 36 10.00 -5.00 -14.85
N ILE A 37 9.67 -5.64 -13.73
CA ILE A 37 8.30 -5.98 -13.33
C ILE A 37 7.79 -4.78 -12.52
N PRO A 38 6.80 -4.01 -13.00
CA PRO A 38 6.29 -2.89 -12.24
C PRO A 38 5.37 -3.42 -11.13
N LEU A 39 5.87 -3.41 -9.89
CA LEU A 39 5.14 -3.84 -8.70
C LEU A 39 3.95 -2.93 -8.39
N SER A 40 3.96 -1.66 -8.84
CA SER A 40 2.81 -0.75 -8.69
C SER A 40 1.55 -1.21 -9.41
N HIS A 41 1.68 -2.09 -10.41
CA HIS A 41 0.53 -2.64 -11.13
C HIS A 41 -0.04 -3.91 -10.46
N LEU A 42 0.56 -4.36 -9.35
CA LEU A 42 0.09 -5.38 -8.39
C LEU A 42 -0.58 -6.65 -8.97
N GLY A 43 -0.33 -7.01 -10.23
CA GLY A 43 -0.97 -8.15 -10.88
C GLY A 43 -2.33 -7.85 -11.52
N GLY A 44 -2.65 -6.59 -11.82
CA GLY A 44 -3.89 -6.20 -12.49
C GLY A 44 -5.02 -5.81 -11.55
N ALA A 45 -4.72 -5.41 -10.30
CA ALA A 45 -5.72 -5.13 -9.27
C ALA A 45 -6.80 -4.13 -9.74
N LYS A 46 -6.41 -3.05 -10.42
CA LYS A 46 -7.36 -2.07 -10.98
C LYS A 46 -8.36 -2.72 -11.95
N ASP A 47 -7.86 -3.53 -12.88
CA ASP A 47 -8.69 -4.20 -13.88
C ASP A 47 -9.57 -5.27 -13.24
N ILE A 48 -9.10 -5.98 -12.21
CA ILE A 48 -9.91 -6.94 -11.46
C ILE A 48 -11.07 -6.22 -10.76
N ILE A 49 -10.79 -5.11 -10.07
CA ILE A 49 -11.81 -4.30 -9.38
C ILE A 49 -12.81 -3.76 -10.40
N GLU A 50 -12.32 -3.19 -11.50
CA GLU A 50 -13.17 -2.66 -12.58
C GLU A 50 -14.04 -3.77 -13.19
N PHE A 51 -13.44 -4.87 -13.64
CA PHE A 51 -14.15 -5.98 -14.29
C PHE A 51 -15.22 -6.58 -13.38
N LEU A 52 -14.90 -6.77 -12.09
CA LEU A 52 -15.86 -7.28 -11.11
C LEU A 52 -17.00 -6.29 -10.87
N THR A 53 -16.70 -4.99 -10.80
CA THR A 53 -17.72 -3.95 -10.66
C THR A 53 -18.68 -3.97 -11.85
N LEU A 54 -18.14 -4.01 -13.07
CA LEU A 54 -18.92 -4.04 -14.32
C LEU A 54 -19.78 -5.31 -14.47
N ALA A 55 -19.24 -6.46 -14.05
CA ALA A 55 -19.95 -7.75 -14.11
C ALA A 55 -21.21 -7.82 -13.21
N PHE A 56 -21.36 -6.88 -12.27
CA PHE A 56 -22.48 -6.82 -11.32
C PHE A 56 -23.45 -5.65 -11.60
N LEU A 57 -23.26 -4.91 -12.69
CA LEU A 57 -24.22 -3.89 -13.11
C LEU A 57 -25.48 -4.54 -13.71
N PRO A 58 -26.66 -3.87 -13.61
CA PRO A 58 -27.90 -4.37 -14.21
C PRO A 58 -27.80 -4.51 -15.74
N GLU A 59 -27.18 -3.52 -16.38
CA GLU A 59 -26.85 -3.54 -17.80
C GLU A 59 -25.36 -3.79 -17.95
N LEU A 60 -25.00 -4.87 -18.65
CA LEU A 60 -23.63 -5.33 -18.75
C LEU A 60 -22.88 -4.56 -19.86
N PRO A 61 -21.86 -3.75 -19.55
CA PRO A 61 -21.10 -3.02 -20.55
C PRO A 61 -20.08 -3.95 -21.22
N ARG A 62 -20.58 -4.80 -22.14
CA ARG A 62 -19.82 -5.86 -22.81
C ARG A 62 -18.53 -5.37 -23.44
N ASP A 63 -18.56 -4.26 -24.17
CA ASP A 63 -17.40 -3.75 -24.90
C ASP A 63 -16.25 -3.39 -23.96
N GLN A 64 -16.53 -2.73 -22.84
CA GLN A 64 -15.52 -2.37 -21.84
C GLN A 64 -14.96 -3.62 -21.15
N MET A 65 -15.81 -4.59 -20.81
CA MET A 65 -15.37 -5.86 -20.25
C MET A 65 -14.50 -6.63 -21.25
N GLU A 66 -14.84 -6.64 -22.53
CA GLU A 66 -14.06 -7.31 -23.57
C GLU A 66 -12.70 -6.64 -23.78
N VAL A 67 -12.63 -5.31 -23.71
CA VAL A 67 -11.36 -4.57 -23.72
C VAL A 67 -10.46 -5.02 -22.57
N ILE A 68 -10.97 -5.08 -21.34
CA ILE A 68 -10.20 -5.52 -20.17
C ILE A 68 -9.78 -6.99 -20.32
N TYR A 69 -10.71 -7.87 -20.70
CA TYR A 69 -10.44 -9.30 -20.90
C TYR A 69 -9.31 -9.53 -21.91
N ASN A 70 -9.36 -8.82 -23.04
CA ASN A 70 -8.38 -8.97 -24.12
C ASN A 70 -6.96 -8.55 -23.71
N ARG A 71 -6.77 -7.71 -22.67
CA ARG A 71 -5.43 -7.36 -22.14
C ARG A 71 -4.70 -8.56 -21.53
N TYR A 72 -5.45 -9.52 -20.99
CA TYR A 72 -4.90 -10.72 -20.33
C TYR A 72 -4.95 -11.97 -21.21
N LYS A 73 -5.54 -11.86 -22.40
CA LYS A 73 -5.76 -12.98 -23.30
C LYS A 73 -4.44 -13.46 -23.91
N GLU A 74 -4.14 -14.75 -23.73
CA GLU A 74 -3.00 -15.40 -24.37
C GLU A 74 -3.36 -15.91 -25.78
N ILE A 75 -2.37 -16.06 -26.66
CA ILE A 75 -2.58 -16.61 -28.01
C ILE A 75 -3.09 -18.05 -27.93
N ASP A 76 -2.46 -18.87 -27.08
CA ASP A 76 -2.89 -20.24 -26.83
C ASP A 76 -4.15 -20.26 -25.95
N VAL A 77 -5.23 -20.86 -26.44
CA VAL A 77 -6.51 -20.99 -25.72
C VAL A 77 -6.45 -22.03 -24.59
N HIS A 78 -5.43 -22.88 -24.57
CA HIS A 78 -5.20 -23.85 -23.50
C HIS A 78 -4.44 -23.24 -22.32
N SER A 79 -3.84 -22.06 -22.50
CA SER A 79 -3.15 -21.32 -21.43
C SER A 79 -4.06 -20.24 -20.83
N SER A 80 -4.02 -20.17 -19.49
CA SER A 80 -4.64 -19.11 -18.70
C SER A 80 -3.74 -18.64 -17.54
N GLU A 81 -2.46 -19.00 -17.55
CA GLU A 81 -1.51 -18.67 -16.48
C GLU A 81 -1.43 -17.17 -16.23
N CYS A 82 -1.63 -16.41 -17.29
CA CYS A 82 -1.59 -14.97 -17.38
C CYS A 82 -2.87 -14.28 -16.85
N MET A 83 -4.00 -14.98 -16.84
CA MET A 83 -5.30 -14.36 -16.60
C MET A 83 -5.65 -14.35 -15.11
N PRO A 84 -6.14 -13.23 -14.56
CA PRO A 84 -6.69 -13.22 -13.20
C PRO A 84 -7.92 -14.13 -13.08
N ARG A 85 -8.01 -14.88 -11.98
CA ARG A 85 -9.05 -15.89 -11.77
C ARG A 85 -10.46 -15.31 -11.83
N LEU A 86 -10.68 -14.16 -11.17
CA LEU A 86 -11.96 -13.46 -11.18
C LEU A 86 -12.34 -12.96 -12.59
N ILE A 87 -11.39 -12.41 -13.35
CA ILE A 87 -11.65 -11.97 -14.74
C ILE A 87 -12.07 -13.15 -15.61
N LEU A 88 -11.31 -14.26 -15.59
CA LEU A 88 -11.65 -15.46 -16.36
C LEU A 88 -13.03 -16.01 -15.97
N HIS A 89 -13.31 -16.11 -14.67
CA HIS A 89 -14.58 -16.63 -14.17
C HIS A 89 -15.77 -15.79 -14.64
N TYR A 90 -15.74 -14.47 -14.44
CA TYR A 90 -16.85 -13.60 -14.81
C TYR A 90 -16.94 -13.35 -16.32
N ALA A 91 -15.82 -13.41 -17.06
CA ALA A 91 -15.85 -13.42 -18.52
C ALA A 91 -16.58 -14.67 -19.05
N ALA A 92 -16.27 -15.85 -18.50
CA ALA A 92 -16.94 -17.09 -18.87
C ALA A 92 -18.44 -17.08 -18.50
N LYS A 93 -18.78 -16.57 -17.30
CA LYS A 93 -20.17 -16.41 -16.83
C LYS A 93 -20.99 -15.50 -17.76
N ASN A 94 -20.38 -14.45 -18.29
CA ASN A 94 -21.04 -13.44 -19.12
C ASN A 94 -20.89 -13.63 -20.64
N ASN A 95 -20.28 -14.74 -21.08
CA ASN A 95 -20.00 -15.01 -22.51
C ASN A 95 -19.16 -13.91 -23.17
N ILE A 96 -18.03 -13.56 -22.56
CA ILE A 96 -17.05 -12.62 -23.13
C ILE A 96 -15.93 -13.42 -23.80
N GLY A 97 -15.66 -13.16 -25.08
CA GLY A 97 -14.59 -13.79 -25.85
C GLY A 97 -14.59 -15.33 -25.82
N ASP A 98 -13.39 -15.91 -25.72
CA ASP A 98 -13.14 -17.35 -25.63
C ASP A 98 -13.03 -17.86 -24.17
N ALA A 99 -13.53 -17.10 -23.19
CA ALA A 99 -13.31 -17.36 -21.77
C ALA A 99 -13.85 -18.72 -21.31
N LYS A 100 -14.98 -19.19 -21.86
CA LYS A 100 -15.55 -20.51 -21.53
C LYS A 100 -14.63 -21.65 -21.96
N GLU A 101 -14.06 -21.55 -23.17
CA GLU A 101 -13.15 -22.55 -23.70
C GLU A 101 -11.86 -22.58 -22.87
N ARG A 102 -11.28 -21.40 -22.58
CA ARG A 102 -10.10 -21.30 -21.71
C ARG A 102 -10.33 -21.90 -20.33
N LEU A 103 -11.46 -21.57 -19.71
CA LEU A 103 -11.80 -22.11 -18.39
C LEU A 103 -11.96 -23.63 -18.42
N SER A 104 -12.48 -24.21 -19.51
CA SER A 104 -12.60 -25.67 -19.67
C SER A 104 -11.26 -26.39 -19.81
N ASN A 105 -10.23 -25.70 -20.30
CA ASN A 105 -8.88 -26.23 -20.45
C ASN A 105 -8.02 -26.07 -19.18
N LYS A 106 -8.49 -25.30 -18.20
CA LYS A 106 -7.75 -25.03 -16.97
C LYS A 106 -7.64 -26.30 -16.12
N LYS A 107 -6.42 -26.82 -15.98
CA LYS A 107 -6.13 -27.96 -15.11
C LYS A 107 -5.92 -27.48 -13.68
N GLU A 108 -6.98 -27.46 -12.88
CA GLU A 108 -6.90 -27.24 -11.43
C GLU A 108 -7.24 -28.53 -10.68
N ASP A 109 -6.58 -28.77 -9.55
CA ASP A 109 -6.95 -29.85 -8.67
C ASP A 109 -8.32 -29.57 -7.99
N ALA A 110 -9.04 -30.63 -7.62
CA ALA A 110 -10.40 -30.53 -7.10
C ALA A 110 -10.49 -29.70 -5.80
N ILE A 111 -9.41 -29.66 -5.00
CA ILE A 111 -9.37 -28.93 -3.73
C ILE A 111 -9.26 -27.42 -4.01
N SER A 112 -8.38 -27.02 -4.92
CA SER A 112 -8.24 -25.62 -5.36
C SER A 112 -9.56 -25.06 -5.94
N ILE A 113 -10.28 -25.84 -6.73
CA ILE A 113 -11.59 -25.46 -7.26
C ILE A 113 -12.61 -25.25 -6.14
N LEU A 114 -12.62 -26.13 -5.14
CA LEU A 114 -13.55 -26.05 -4.01
C LEU A 114 -13.29 -24.78 -3.18
N PHE A 115 -12.03 -24.49 -2.86
CA PHE A 115 -11.66 -23.28 -2.12
C PHE A 115 -12.06 -22.01 -2.86
N PHE A 116 -11.74 -21.94 -4.15
CA PHE A 116 -12.13 -20.78 -4.97
C PHE A 116 -13.66 -20.59 -5.00
N LYS A 117 -14.44 -21.67 -5.09
CA LYS A 117 -15.92 -21.59 -5.02
C LYS A 117 -16.43 -21.06 -3.68
N LEU A 118 -15.81 -21.44 -2.57
CA LEU A 118 -16.18 -20.93 -1.24
C LEU A 118 -15.86 -19.44 -1.11
N GLU A 119 -14.69 -19.01 -1.59
CA GLU A 119 -14.28 -17.60 -1.60
C GLU A 119 -15.18 -16.74 -2.49
N LEU A 120 -15.58 -17.27 -3.65
CA LEU A 120 -16.44 -16.58 -4.61
C LEU A 120 -17.74 -16.08 -3.97
N ALA A 121 -18.43 -16.89 -3.16
CA ALA A 121 -19.70 -16.49 -2.56
C ALA A 121 -19.57 -15.21 -1.71
N SER A 122 -18.49 -15.07 -0.95
CA SER A 122 -18.20 -13.89 -0.16
C SER A 122 -17.81 -12.69 -1.03
N ILE A 123 -17.02 -12.93 -2.08
CA ILE A 123 -16.65 -11.91 -3.07
C ILE A 123 -17.89 -11.40 -3.83
N GLU A 124 -18.88 -12.25 -4.14
CA GLU A 124 -20.11 -11.83 -4.82
C GLU A 124 -20.95 -10.86 -3.97
N VAL A 125 -20.94 -11.01 -2.64
CA VAL A 125 -21.60 -10.07 -1.72
C VAL A 125 -20.89 -8.71 -1.75
N GLU A 126 -19.57 -8.72 -1.76
CA GLU A 126 -18.72 -7.54 -1.86
C GLU A 126 -18.85 -6.84 -3.23
N ALA A 127 -18.92 -7.60 -4.32
CA ALA A 127 -19.07 -7.10 -5.68
C ALA A 127 -20.36 -6.30 -5.88
N LYS A 128 -21.48 -6.72 -5.25
CA LYS A 128 -22.73 -5.95 -5.25
C LYS A 128 -22.57 -4.58 -4.60
N LYS A 129 -21.77 -4.49 -3.53
CA LYS A 129 -21.46 -3.21 -2.88
C LYS A 129 -20.57 -2.35 -3.79
N LEU A 130 -19.63 -2.94 -4.53
CA LEU A 130 -18.83 -2.22 -5.52
C LEU A 130 -19.69 -1.64 -6.65
N ALA A 131 -20.60 -2.44 -7.21
CA ALA A 131 -21.55 -1.96 -8.21
C ALA A 131 -22.41 -0.80 -7.68
N SER A 132 -22.85 -0.88 -6.41
CA SER A 132 -23.60 0.21 -5.75
C SER A 132 -22.75 1.47 -5.56
N PHE A 133 -21.48 1.31 -5.17
CA PHE A 133 -20.51 2.41 -5.07
C PHE A 133 -20.30 3.07 -6.43
N TYR A 134 -20.07 2.30 -7.48
CA TYR A 134 -19.93 2.83 -8.84
C TYR A 134 -21.19 3.54 -9.32
N THR A 135 -22.37 2.96 -9.10
CA THR A 135 -23.65 3.57 -9.50
C THR A 135 -23.88 4.93 -8.82
N SER A 136 -23.43 5.09 -7.56
CA SER A 136 -23.60 6.33 -6.80
C SER A 136 -22.52 7.39 -7.06
N THR A 137 -21.32 6.98 -7.45
CA THR A 137 -20.16 7.89 -7.59
C THR A 137 -19.68 8.06 -9.02
N SER A 138 -20.08 7.17 -9.94
CA SER A 138 -19.48 7.00 -11.27
C SER A 138 -17.96 6.75 -11.24
N MET A 139 -17.45 6.22 -10.13
CA MET A 139 -16.02 5.95 -9.92
C MET A 139 -15.78 4.49 -9.58
N ILE A 140 -14.71 3.92 -10.13
CA ILE A 140 -14.21 2.61 -9.69
C ILE A 140 -13.59 2.79 -8.30
N ALA A 141 -13.91 1.88 -7.39
CA ALA A 141 -13.41 1.92 -6.02
C ALA A 141 -11.86 1.94 -6.00
N PRO A 142 -11.23 2.89 -5.28
CA PRO A 142 -9.78 2.94 -5.17
C PRO A 142 -9.27 1.78 -4.30
N LEU A 143 -8.02 1.37 -4.50
CA LEU A 143 -7.42 0.23 -3.81
C LEU A 143 -7.46 0.39 -2.28
N GLU A 144 -7.29 1.61 -1.76
CA GLU A 144 -7.41 1.92 -0.34
C GLU A 144 -8.79 1.64 0.22
N LEU A 145 -9.85 1.84 -0.57
CA LEU A 145 -11.20 1.49 -0.15
C LEU A 145 -11.34 -0.05 -0.11
N ILE A 146 -10.81 -0.73 -1.12
CA ILE A 146 -10.84 -2.20 -1.23
C ILE A 146 -10.18 -2.85 -0.02
N THR A 147 -8.94 -2.46 0.31
CA THR A 147 -8.20 -3.07 1.42
C THR A 147 -8.84 -2.84 2.79
N ASN A 148 -9.63 -1.77 2.94
CA ASN A 148 -10.27 -1.41 4.20
C ASN A 148 -11.70 -1.96 4.37
N GLN A 149 -12.47 -2.08 3.28
CA GLN A 149 -13.91 -2.35 3.36
C GLN A 149 -14.34 -3.65 2.67
N PHE A 150 -13.45 -4.29 1.92
CA PHE A 150 -13.74 -5.47 1.09
C PHE A 150 -12.70 -6.58 1.37
N PRO A 151 -12.72 -7.18 2.58
CA PRO A 151 -11.70 -8.12 3.01
C PRO A 151 -11.53 -9.34 2.09
N TYR A 152 -12.61 -9.89 1.52
CA TYR A 152 -12.51 -11.07 0.66
C TYR A 152 -11.90 -10.73 -0.70
N LEU A 153 -12.31 -9.62 -1.31
CA LEU A 153 -11.70 -9.12 -2.53
C LEU A 153 -10.24 -8.72 -2.30
N ALA A 154 -9.93 -8.03 -1.21
CA ALA A 154 -8.57 -7.63 -0.88
C ALA A 154 -7.64 -8.86 -0.72
N GLN A 155 -8.16 -9.94 -0.13
CA GLN A 155 -7.44 -11.21 -0.04
C GLN A 155 -7.22 -11.84 -1.43
N GLU A 156 -8.21 -11.82 -2.32
CA GLU A 156 -8.05 -12.33 -3.70
C GLU A 156 -7.08 -11.50 -4.53
N LEU A 157 -7.08 -10.17 -4.35
CA LEU A 157 -6.11 -9.28 -4.99
C LEU A 157 -4.69 -9.61 -4.54
N ALA A 158 -4.48 -9.82 -3.23
CA ALA A 158 -3.19 -10.22 -2.70
C ALA A 158 -2.78 -11.60 -3.24
N TYR A 159 -3.70 -12.57 -3.27
CA TYR A 159 -3.43 -13.89 -3.84
C TYR A 159 -2.98 -13.79 -5.30
N ASN A 160 -3.74 -13.08 -6.13
CA ASN A 160 -3.44 -12.90 -7.53
C ASN A 160 -2.09 -12.17 -7.73
N PHE A 161 -1.79 -11.14 -6.95
CA PHE A 161 -0.50 -10.47 -7.00
C PHE A 161 0.65 -11.46 -6.75
N ASN A 162 0.57 -12.21 -5.65
CA ASN A 162 1.57 -13.21 -5.30
C ASN A 162 1.75 -14.24 -6.43
N GLU A 163 0.65 -14.80 -6.94
CA GLU A 163 0.65 -15.78 -8.02
C GLU A 163 1.37 -15.23 -9.28
N LYS A 164 1.00 -14.03 -9.73
CA LYS A 164 1.59 -13.42 -10.94
C LYS A 164 3.05 -13.02 -10.72
N PHE A 165 3.37 -12.55 -9.53
CA PHE A 165 4.75 -12.23 -9.13
C PHE A 165 5.64 -13.48 -9.21
N PHE A 166 5.23 -14.59 -8.59
CA PHE A 166 5.96 -15.87 -8.64
C PHE A 166 6.10 -16.41 -10.05
N LEU A 167 5.03 -16.38 -10.83
CA LEU A 167 5.06 -16.84 -12.20
C LEU A 167 6.08 -16.05 -13.03
N ARG A 168 6.16 -14.73 -12.83
CA ARG A 168 7.14 -13.89 -13.52
C ARG A 168 8.57 -14.14 -13.03
N LEU A 169 8.81 -14.31 -11.74
CA LEU A 169 10.13 -14.70 -11.23
C LEU A 169 10.60 -16.01 -11.86
N LYS A 170 9.72 -17.01 -11.95
CA LYS A 170 10.00 -18.29 -12.61
C LYS A 170 10.29 -18.14 -14.10
N LYS A 171 9.53 -17.32 -14.82
CA LYS A 171 9.77 -17.06 -16.26
C LYS A 171 11.11 -16.35 -16.50
N ASN A 172 11.41 -15.32 -15.70
CA ASN A 172 12.69 -14.61 -15.76
C ASN A 172 13.87 -15.55 -15.52
N TRP A 173 13.74 -16.42 -14.50
CA TRP A 173 14.73 -17.43 -14.20
C TRP A 173 15.02 -18.33 -15.41
N ASN A 174 13.97 -18.97 -15.94
CA ASN A 174 14.09 -19.92 -17.05
C ASN A 174 14.68 -19.30 -18.31
N ALA A 175 14.47 -18.01 -18.54
CA ALA A 175 14.91 -17.32 -19.75
C ALA A 175 16.35 -16.78 -19.68
N TYR A 176 16.81 -16.33 -18.50
CA TYR A 176 18.00 -15.47 -18.40
C TYR A 176 19.06 -15.96 -17.41
N ALA A 177 18.87 -17.10 -16.75
CA ALA A 177 19.89 -17.68 -15.86
C ALA A 177 21.19 -17.98 -16.61
N THR A 178 22.28 -17.32 -16.22
CA THR A 178 23.62 -17.60 -16.76
C THR A 178 24.61 -18.07 -15.69
N SER A 179 24.22 -18.07 -14.42
CA SER A 179 25.06 -18.51 -13.31
C SER A 179 24.25 -19.11 -12.15
N ALA A 180 24.96 -19.66 -11.16
CA ALA A 180 24.38 -20.11 -9.90
C ALA A 180 23.93 -18.94 -9.01
N ASP A 181 24.16 -17.69 -9.41
CA ASP A 181 23.63 -16.50 -8.77
C ASP A 181 22.81 -15.66 -9.77
N MET A 182 21.83 -14.93 -9.25
CA MET A 182 21.04 -13.95 -9.98
C MET A 182 20.96 -12.65 -9.19
N ASP A 183 21.25 -11.55 -9.88
CA ASP A 183 21.08 -10.22 -9.34
C ASP A 183 19.71 -9.67 -9.70
N TYR A 184 19.07 -9.05 -8.71
CA TYR A 184 17.88 -8.25 -8.95
C TYR A 184 18.15 -6.81 -8.56
N LEU A 185 17.65 -5.89 -9.39
CA LEU A 185 17.62 -4.47 -9.10
C LEU A 185 16.19 -4.06 -8.77
N PHE A 186 16.02 -3.51 -7.57
CA PHE A 186 14.84 -2.73 -7.25
C PHE A 186 15.02 -1.33 -7.82
N LEU A 187 14.08 -0.92 -8.65
CA LEU A 187 14.09 0.35 -9.34
C LEU A 187 12.95 1.25 -8.82
N SER A 188 13.16 2.57 -8.78
CA SER A 188 12.12 3.58 -8.54
C SER A 188 12.03 4.56 -9.72
N ASP A 189 10.84 5.10 -9.97
CA ASP A 189 10.63 6.26 -10.86
C ASP A 189 10.27 7.54 -10.08
N THR A 190 10.55 7.57 -8.77
CA THR A 190 10.19 8.70 -7.89
C THR A 190 10.92 10.02 -8.21
N ASP A 191 11.87 10.02 -9.13
CA ASP A 191 12.52 11.24 -9.60
C ASP A 191 11.72 11.91 -10.74
N SER A 192 11.46 13.20 -10.61
CA SER A 192 10.60 14.01 -11.48
C SER A 192 11.07 14.11 -12.95
N HIS A 193 12.32 13.73 -13.23
CA HIS A 193 12.90 13.71 -14.57
C HIS A 193 12.76 12.38 -15.30
N VAL A 194 12.16 11.38 -14.66
CA VAL A 194 12.01 10.03 -15.19
C VAL A 194 10.65 9.87 -15.88
N GLN A 195 10.65 9.33 -17.11
CA GLN A 195 9.40 8.86 -17.71
C GLN A 195 8.79 7.81 -16.79
N LYS A 196 7.58 8.07 -16.30
CA LYS A 196 6.83 7.14 -15.43
C LYS A 196 6.91 5.74 -16.00
N TYR A 197 7.09 4.72 -15.16
CA TYR A 197 7.08 3.34 -15.64
C TYR A 197 5.81 3.04 -16.46
N GLU A 198 4.69 3.69 -16.11
CA GLU A 198 3.41 3.74 -16.84
C GLU A 198 3.48 4.13 -18.34
N GLN A 199 4.52 4.83 -18.78
CA GLN A 199 4.72 5.22 -20.19
C GLN A 199 5.68 4.31 -20.93
N GLY A 200 6.55 3.62 -20.19
CA GLY A 200 7.55 2.75 -20.78
C GLY A 200 7.01 1.36 -21.10
N TYR A 201 6.36 0.72 -20.15
CA TYR A 201 5.91 -0.64 -20.34
C TYR A 201 4.63 -0.66 -21.19
N ASP A 202 4.49 -1.62 -22.09
CA ASP A 202 3.25 -1.77 -22.87
C ASP A 202 2.16 -2.36 -21.95
N PHE A 203 1.47 -1.48 -21.21
CA PHE A 203 0.41 -1.83 -20.26
C PHE A 203 -0.82 -2.44 -20.93
N ASN A 204 -1.00 -2.25 -22.24
CA ASN A 204 -2.11 -2.85 -22.97
C ASN A 204 -1.95 -4.37 -23.14
N ASN A 205 -0.77 -4.93 -22.82
CA ASN A 205 -0.40 -6.32 -23.09
C ASN A 205 0.22 -7.06 -21.88
N TYR A 206 -0.06 -6.66 -20.63
CA TYR A 206 0.59 -7.25 -19.46
C TYR A 206 -0.30 -8.24 -18.68
N PRO A 207 -0.11 -9.54 -18.90
CA PRO A 207 -0.34 -10.51 -17.84
C PRO A 207 0.96 -11.01 -17.19
N LEU A 208 2.08 -10.93 -17.90
CA LEU A 208 3.43 -11.26 -17.41
C LEU A 208 4.53 -10.39 -18.01
N GLY A 209 4.19 -9.40 -18.84
CA GLY A 209 5.15 -8.49 -19.44
C GLY A 209 5.80 -9.01 -20.67
N LYS A 210 5.33 -8.48 -21.80
CA LYS A 210 6.22 -8.33 -22.93
C LYS A 210 7.39 -7.42 -22.54
N VAL A 211 8.55 -7.87 -22.99
CA VAL A 211 9.89 -7.32 -22.84
C VAL A 211 9.91 -5.90 -23.42
N GLY A 212 9.66 -4.90 -22.59
CA GLY A 212 9.87 -3.50 -22.94
C GLY A 212 11.30 -3.14 -22.55
N ARG A 213 12.21 -3.02 -23.53
CA ARG A 213 13.58 -2.57 -23.27
C ARG A 213 13.56 -1.12 -22.79
N HIS A 214 13.57 -0.91 -21.48
CA HIS A 214 13.72 0.40 -20.87
C HIS A 214 15.14 0.68 -20.46
N ARG A 215 15.56 1.91 -20.71
CA ARG A 215 16.79 2.44 -20.13
C ARG A 215 16.50 2.85 -18.70
N PHE A 216 17.38 2.47 -17.79
CA PHE A 216 17.40 3.01 -16.45
C PHE A 216 18.79 3.55 -16.10
N GLU A 217 18.82 4.54 -15.23
CA GLU A 217 20.00 5.21 -14.71
C GLU A 217 20.31 4.73 -13.29
N THR A 218 21.57 4.86 -12.87
CA THR A 218 22.03 4.49 -11.53
C THR A 218 21.18 5.10 -10.41
N ILE A 219 20.71 6.35 -10.58
CA ILE A 219 19.87 7.05 -9.60
C ILE A 219 18.52 6.36 -9.34
N GLN A 220 18.06 5.55 -10.30
CA GLN A 220 16.81 4.81 -10.17
C GLN A 220 16.99 3.50 -9.41
N VAL A 221 18.22 3.01 -9.20
CA VAL A 221 18.49 1.78 -8.47
C VAL A 221 18.40 2.04 -6.97
N ILE A 222 17.35 1.52 -6.33
CA ILE A 222 17.13 1.65 -4.89
C ILE A 222 18.00 0.64 -4.13
N LYS A 223 18.05 -0.59 -4.63
CA LYS A 223 18.74 -1.71 -3.97
C LYS A 223 19.06 -2.79 -4.98
N GLN A 224 20.29 -3.29 -4.94
CA GLN A 224 20.66 -4.55 -5.56
C GLN A 224 20.55 -5.67 -4.53
N VAL A 225 19.97 -6.80 -4.93
CA VAL A 225 19.91 -8.01 -4.10
C VAL A 225 20.34 -9.20 -4.94
N MET A 226 21.33 -9.94 -4.44
CA MET A 226 21.85 -11.15 -5.06
C MET A 226 21.20 -12.39 -4.44
N PHE A 227 20.85 -13.36 -5.27
CA PHE A 227 20.25 -14.62 -4.84
C PHE A 227 20.92 -15.81 -5.49
N LEU A 228 20.96 -16.92 -4.76
CA LEU A 228 21.44 -18.21 -5.27
C LEU A 228 20.44 -18.84 -6.24
N GLY A 229 20.94 -19.73 -7.07
CA GLY A 229 20.40 -20.08 -8.36
C GLY A 229 20.94 -21.41 -8.92
N GLY A 230 20.24 -21.99 -9.88
CA GLY A 230 20.69 -23.16 -10.65
C GLY A 230 20.25 -24.52 -10.09
N GLU A 231 20.98 -25.58 -10.44
CA GLU A 231 20.72 -26.98 -10.08
C GLU A 231 20.75 -27.25 -8.55
N HIS A 232 21.18 -26.27 -7.77
CA HIS A 232 21.17 -26.32 -6.30
C HIS A 232 19.86 -25.80 -5.69
N ARG A 233 18.86 -25.42 -6.51
CA ARG A 233 17.55 -24.96 -6.06
C ARG A 233 16.69 -26.13 -5.57
N THR A 234 16.72 -26.31 -4.26
CA THR A 234 15.70 -27.10 -3.55
C THR A 234 14.46 -26.24 -3.29
N PRO A 235 13.29 -26.84 -2.97
CA PRO A 235 12.13 -26.08 -2.49
C PRO A 235 12.46 -25.11 -1.34
N ASP A 236 13.40 -25.46 -0.46
CA ASP A 236 13.89 -24.58 0.61
C ASP A 236 14.65 -23.35 0.07
N THR A 237 15.31 -23.49 -1.07
CA THR A 237 16.06 -22.41 -1.71
C THR A 237 15.11 -21.38 -2.32
N GLU A 238 14.01 -21.83 -2.95
CA GLU A 238 12.93 -20.95 -3.42
C GLU A 238 12.25 -20.23 -2.24
N LYS A 239 11.94 -20.94 -1.15
CA LYS A 239 11.38 -20.32 0.06
C LYS A 239 12.31 -19.25 0.65
N ASN A 240 13.62 -19.47 0.63
CA ASN A 240 14.60 -18.50 1.10
C ASN A 240 14.75 -17.29 0.17
N LEU A 241 14.65 -17.50 -1.15
CA LEU A 241 14.60 -16.43 -2.16
C LEU A 241 13.41 -15.52 -1.88
N ASP A 242 12.23 -16.12 -1.72
CA ASP A 242 10.98 -15.43 -1.43
C ASP A 242 11.12 -14.56 -0.17
N GLN A 243 11.59 -15.15 0.93
CA GLN A 243 11.78 -14.42 2.18
C GLN A 243 12.76 -13.25 2.04
N ARG A 244 13.85 -13.41 1.28
CA ARG A 244 14.83 -12.34 1.05
C ARG A 244 14.27 -11.23 0.18
N ILE A 245 13.52 -11.54 -0.88
CA ILE A 245 12.81 -10.56 -1.72
C ILE A 245 11.84 -9.75 -0.85
N TYR A 246 11.02 -10.44 -0.07
CA TYR A 246 10.06 -9.81 0.82
C TYR A 246 10.73 -8.89 1.85
N ASN A 247 11.78 -9.37 2.53
CA ASN A 247 12.53 -8.58 3.49
C ASN A 247 13.17 -7.35 2.84
N ALA A 248 13.68 -7.47 1.62
CA ALA A 248 14.27 -6.35 0.88
C ALA A 248 13.22 -5.29 0.54
N ILE A 249 12.06 -5.70 0.01
CA ILE A 249 10.95 -4.80 -0.32
C ILE A 249 10.41 -4.12 0.94
N LYS A 250 10.21 -4.89 2.02
CA LYS A 250 9.74 -4.36 3.30
C LYS A 250 10.71 -3.34 3.89
N SER A 251 12.02 -3.60 3.81
CA SER A 251 13.06 -2.63 4.20
C SER A 251 12.97 -1.37 3.35
N ILE A 252 12.92 -1.47 2.03
CA ILE A 252 12.80 -0.33 1.11
C ILE A 252 11.56 0.50 1.45
N MET A 253 10.42 -0.16 1.66
CA MET A 253 9.17 0.49 2.03
C MET A 253 9.30 1.21 3.37
N LYS A 254 9.89 0.58 4.39
CA LYS A 254 10.12 1.17 5.71
C LYS A 254 11.03 2.39 5.64
N ASP A 255 12.16 2.30 4.95
CA ASP A 255 13.14 3.38 4.82
C ASP A 255 12.54 4.57 4.08
N SER A 256 11.75 4.29 3.03
CA SER A 256 11.08 5.31 2.27
C SER A 256 9.92 5.96 3.04
N LEU A 257 9.15 5.18 3.80
CA LEU A 257 8.13 5.70 4.71
C LEU A 257 8.73 6.57 5.80
N TYR A 258 9.85 6.15 6.39
CA TYR A 258 10.62 6.95 7.35
C TYR A 258 11.09 8.27 6.72
N THR A 259 11.60 8.22 5.49
CA THR A 259 11.96 9.43 4.73
C THR A 259 10.77 10.35 4.52
N SER A 260 9.61 9.81 4.13
CA SER A 260 8.37 10.58 3.96
C SER A 260 7.86 11.17 5.28
N LEU A 261 7.97 10.44 6.40
CA LEU A 261 7.62 10.94 7.73
C LEU A 261 8.53 12.11 8.14
N ASN A 262 9.84 11.98 7.95
CA ASN A 262 10.79 13.06 8.22
C ASN A 262 10.55 14.29 7.35
N GLN A 263 10.26 14.08 6.06
CA GLN A 263 9.89 15.17 5.15
C GLN A 263 8.60 15.86 5.62
N GLN A 264 7.59 15.09 6.02
CA GLN A 264 6.33 15.62 6.51
C GLN A 264 6.49 16.39 7.83
N GLN A 265 7.32 15.90 8.75
CA GLN A 265 7.73 16.62 9.95
C GLN A 265 8.35 17.98 9.58
N HIS A 266 9.29 17.99 8.63
CA HIS A 266 9.95 19.22 8.20
C HIS A 266 8.97 20.21 7.55
N ILE A 267 8.00 19.72 6.77
CA ILE A 267 6.93 20.55 6.19
C ILE A 267 6.09 21.21 7.29
N ILE A 268 5.71 20.48 8.33
CA ILE A 268 4.97 21.03 9.48
C ILE A 268 5.78 22.12 10.18
N GLU A 269 7.07 21.87 10.43
CA GLU A 269 7.97 22.86 11.04
C GLU A 269 8.04 24.16 10.21
N ILE A 270 8.17 24.02 8.88
CA ILE A 270 8.16 25.15 7.95
C ILE A 270 6.82 25.90 8.03
N LYS A 271 5.68 25.22 7.94
CA LYS A 271 4.36 25.87 7.98
C LYS A 271 4.11 26.61 9.29
N LEU A 272 4.42 25.99 10.42
CA LEU A 272 4.32 26.65 11.73
C LEU A 272 5.21 27.90 11.83
N SER A 273 6.36 27.93 11.15
CA SER A 273 7.23 29.10 11.08
C SER A 273 6.67 30.22 10.19
N GLN A 274 5.93 29.87 9.14
CA GLN A 274 5.28 30.81 8.22
C GLN A 274 4.10 31.54 8.89
N HIS A 275 3.31 30.84 9.71
CA HIS A 275 2.20 31.43 10.47
C HIS A 275 2.67 32.13 11.76
N ARG A 276 3.33 33.29 11.64
CA ARG A 276 3.89 34.03 12.79
C ARG A 276 2.85 34.48 13.82
N ASP A 277 1.62 34.71 13.37
CA ASP A 277 0.45 35.15 14.13
C ASP A 277 -0.18 34.05 14.99
N TYR A 278 0.13 32.77 14.71
CA TYR A 278 -0.46 31.66 15.46
C TYR A 278 0.04 31.61 16.92
N PRO A 279 -0.83 31.25 17.89
CA PRO A 279 -0.45 31.16 19.30
C PRO A 279 0.75 30.23 19.52
N VAL A 280 1.70 30.65 20.37
CA VAL A 280 2.89 29.84 20.70
C VAL A 280 2.52 28.46 21.23
N ASN A 281 1.45 28.38 22.02
CA ASN A 281 0.96 27.12 22.58
C ASN A 281 0.35 26.20 21.52
N PHE A 282 -0.24 26.74 20.45
CA PHE A 282 -0.67 25.95 19.29
C PHE A 282 0.54 25.31 18.60
N LYS A 283 1.56 26.11 18.29
CA LYS A 283 2.80 25.62 17.66
C LYS A 283 3.48 24.56 18.52
N ARG A 284 3.54 24.76 19.84
CA ARG A 284 4.08 23.79 20.79
C ARG A 284 3.27 22.48 20.80
N ALA A 285 1.94 22.56 20.78
CA ALA A 285 1.09 21.38 20.73
C ALA A 285 1.28 20.59 19.42
N CYS A 286 1.39 21.28 18.28
CA CYS A 286 1.71 20.65 17.00
C CYS A 286 3.07 19.93 17.03
N ASN A 287 4.13 20.60 17.50
CA ASN A 287 5.46 19.97 17.60
C ASN A 287 5.47 18.77 18.56
N ALA A 288 4.78 18.88 19.71
CA ALA A 288 4.67 17.78 20.66
C ALA A 288 3.91 16.58 20.08
N MET A 289 2.86 16.83 19.29
CA MET A 289 2.15 15.80 18.55
C MET A 289 3.05 15.11 17.52
N VAL A 290 3.82 15.87 16.74
CA VAL A 290 4.76 15.32 15.75
C VAL A 290 5.77 14.40 16.43
N MET A 291 6.42 14.87 17.50
CA MET A 291 7.37 14.07 18.28
C MET A 291 6.74 12.80 18.86
N LEU A 292 5.50 12.90 19.36
CA LEU A 292 4.78 11.75 19.88
C LEU A 292 4.47 10.73 18.77
N VAL A 293 4.02 11.17 17.60
CA VAL A 293 3.74 10.29 16.45
C VAL A 293 5.00 9.54 16.02
N VAL A 294 6.15 10.23 15.93
CA VAL A 294 7.44 9.60 15.60
C VAL A 294 7.81 8.53 16.65
N LYS A 295 7.75 8.87 17.94
CA LYS A 295 8.04 7.91 19.02
C LYS A 295 7.11 6.69 18.99
N LEU A 296 5.83 6.91 18.72
CA LEU A 296 4.85 5.83 18.66
C LEU A 296 5.05 4.93 17.44
N GLN A 297 5.50 5.49 16.32
CA GLN A 297 5.90 4.72 15.14
C GLN A 297 7.15 3.87 15.42
N GLU A 298 8.17 4.43 16.07
CA GLU A 298 9.39 3.71 16.43
C GLU A 298 9.12 2.54 17.40
N SER A 299 8.16 2.72 18.32
CA SER A 299 7.72 1.69 19.25
C SER A 299 6.65 0.73 18.70
N GLU A 300 6.35 0.82 17.39
CA GLU A 300 5.33 0.02 16.68
C GLU A 300 3.90 0.13 17.26
N GLN A 301 3.61 1.18 18.05
CA GLN A 301 2.26 1.48 18.54
C GLN A 301 1.39 2.19 17.51
N LEU A 302 2.01 2.80 16.49
CA LEU A 302 1.34 3.30 15.29
C LEU A 302 1.98 2.65 14.06
N SER A 303 1.16 2.29 13.07
CA SER A 303 1.69 1.95 11.76
C SER A 303 2.28 3.18 11.08
N SER A 304 3.17 2.95 10.10
CA SER A 304 3.80 4.04 9.36
C SER A 304 2.79 4.83 8.51
N GLU A 305 1.72 4.17 8.05
CA GLU A 305 0.60 4.80 7.32
C GLU A 305 -0.25 5.68 8.22
N GLU A 306 -0.63 5.19 9.41
CA GLU A 306 -1.36 5.99 10.41
C GLU A 306 -0.54 7.19 10.86
N SER A 307 0.77 7.01 11.01
CA SER A 307 1.69 8.09 11.36
C SER A 307 1.71 9.17 10.27
N LEU A 308 1.83 8.77 9.00
CA LEU A 308 1.86 9.72 7.88
C LEU A 308 0.51 10.44 7.72
N ASP A 309 -0.61 9.72 7.86
CA ASP A 309 -1.96 10.29 7.81
C ASP A 309 -2.18 11.32 8.93
N LEU A 310 -1.74 11.02 10.16
CA LEU A 310 -1.83 11.96 11.29
C LEU A 310 -1.00 13.22 11.07
N LEU A 311 0.23 13.08 10.55
CA LEU A 311 1.07 14.24 10.24
C LEU A 311 0.44 15.09 9.12
N LYS A 312 -0.12 14.47 8.06
CA LYS A 312 -0.83 15.20 6.99
C LYS A 312 -2.10 15.88 7.47
N LYS A 313 -2.88 15.25 8.35
CA LYS A 313 -4.05 15.89 8.97
C LYS A 313 -3.64 17.08 9.83
N THR A 314 -2.51 16.97 10.52
CA THR A 314 -1.95 18.06 11.33
C THR A 314 -1.49 19.21 10.43
N GLU A 315 -0.80 18.91 9.33
CA GLU A 315 -0.45 19.88 8.28
C GLU A 315 -1.69 20.59 7.73
N GLY A 316 -2.71 19.84 7.30
CA GLY A 316 -3.95 20.40 6.74
C GLY A 316 -4.69 21.28 7.73
N LEU A 317 -4.68 20.95 9.03
CA LEU A 317 -5.29 21.79 10.06
C LEU A 317 -4.50 23.08 10.32
N ILE A 318 -3.17 23.06 10.15
CA ILE A 318 -2.34 24.29 10.22
C ILE A 318 -2.70 25.22 9.06
N ASP A 319 -2.88 24.69 7.86
CA ASP A 319 -3.28 25.48 6.69
C ASP A 319 -4.73 25.98 6.79
N ASN A 320 -5.62 25.17 7.35
CA ASN A 320 -7.04 25.44 7.44
C ASN A 320 -7.63 25.12 8.83
N PRO A 321 -7.50 26.04 9.81
CA PRO A 321 -8.04 25.86 11.15
C PRO A 321 -9.57 25.62 11.21
N ALA A 322 -10.31 25.93 10.15
CA ALA A 322 -11.75 25.67 10.06
C ALA A 322 -12.09 24.17 10.13
N GLU A 323 -11.13 23.29 9.79
CA GLU A 323 -11.30 21.84 9.81
C GLU A 323 -11.17 21.21 11.21
N TYR A 324 -11.04 22.01 12.27
CA TYR A 324 -10.85 21.49 13.63
C TYR A 324 -11.89 20.44 14.07
N LYS A 325 -13.13 20.47 13.55
CA LYS A 325 -14.18 19.49 13.86
C LYS A 325 -13.89 18.08 13.30
N SER A 326 -13.36 17.99 12.07
CA SER A 326 -12.98 16.70 11.49
C SER A 326 -11.78 16.13 12.24
N PHE A 327 -10.83 16.99 12.63
CA PHE A 327 -9.67 16.61 13.41
C PHE A 327 -10.04 16.12 14.83
N LEU A 328 -10.98 16.78 15.51
CA LEU A 328 -11.55 16.31 16.78
C LEU A 328 -12.25 14.95 16.64
N THR A 329 -12.95 14.75 15.54
CA THR A 329 -13.65 13.47 15.29
C THR A 329 -12.64 12.34 15.13
N ALA A 330 -11.55 12.59 14.40
CA ALA A 330 -10.45 11.64 14.25
C ALA A 330 -9.75 11.30 15.58
N ALA A 331 -9.64 12.25 16.51
CA ALA A 331 -9.04 12.03 17.83
C ALA A 331 -9.69 10.88 18.63
N ASN A 332 -10.96 10.56 18.34
CA ASN A 332 -11.66 9.45 19.00
C ASN A 332 -11.07 8.08 18.69
N ASN A 333 -10.47 7.92 17.52
CA ASN A 333 -9.84 6.67 17.11
C ASN A 333 -8.55 6.38 17.89
N TYR A 334 -7.97 7.40 18.53
CA TYR A 334 -6.67 7.33 19.19
C TYR A 334 -6.75 7.43 20.73
N ARG A 335 -7.94 7.21 21.31
CA ARG A 335 -8.17 7.35 22.76
C ARG A 335 -7.37 6.36 23.62
N MET A 336 -7.00 5.21 23.05
CA MET A 336 -6.25 4.16 23.75
C MET A 336 -4.75 4.18 23.44
N VAL A 337 -4.32 4.91 22.42
CA VAL A 337 -2.91 4.97 22.01
C VAL A 337 -2.13 5.82 23.01
N ALA A 338 -1.01 5.29 23.52
CA ALA A 338 -0.18 5.93 24.54
C ALA A 338 -1.00 6.39 25.78
N GLY A 339 -1.89 5.54 26.29
CA GLY A 339 -2.76 5.90 27.43
C GLY A 339 -3.72 7.06 27.12
N GLY A 340 -3.95 7.36 25.84
CA GLY A 340 -4.78 8.47 25.38
C GLY A 340 -4.04 9.79 25.20
N GLN A 341 -2.72 9.82 25.35
CA GLN A 341 -1.89 11.02 25.15
C GLN A 341 -2.01 11.55 23.71
N LEU A 342 -2.05 10.66 22.72
CA LEU A 342 -2.20 11.03 21.31
C LEU A 342 -3.53 11.77 21.06
N SER A 343 -4.64 11.20 21.54
CA SER A 343 -5.95 11.85 21.46
C SER A 343 -5.99 13.21 22.17
N ALA A 344 -5.27 13.36 23.29
CA ALA A 344 -5.24 14.59 24.06
C ALA A 344 -4.50 15.71 23.31
N TYR A 345 -3.35 15.41 22.69
CA TYR A 345 -2.67 16.36 21.82
C TYR A 345 -3.52 16.75 20.60
N MET A 346 -4.23 15.79 19.99
CA MET A 346 -5.14 16.12 18.89
C MET A 346 -6.26 17.08 19.31
N MET A 347 -6.86 16.85 20.49
CA MET A 347 -7.87 17.73 21.07
C MET A 347 -7.31 19.12 21.41
N LEU A 348 -6.09 19.18 21.93
CA LEU A 348 -5.40 20.43 22.26
C LEU A 348 -5.17 21.28 21.00
N ILE A 349 -4.66 20.67 19.93
CA ILE A 349 -4.44 21.33 18.63
C ILE A 349 -5.77 21.83 18.07
N ALA A 350 -6.82 21.00 18.08
CA ALA A 350 -8.12 21.42 17.57
C ALA A 350 -8.78 22.52 18.41
N GLY A 351 -8.59 22.52 19.73
CA GLY A 351 -9.06 23.60 20.61
C GLY A 351 -8.42 24.94 20.25
N TRP A 352 -7.11 24.94 20.00
CA TRP A 352 -6.40 26.12 19.52
C TRP A 352 -6.83 26.54 18.11
N ALA A 353 -7.01 25.60 17.18
CA ALA A 353 -7.53 25.89 15.85
C ALA A 353 -8.93 26.54 15.91
N ALA A 354 -9.79 26.08 16.82
CA ALA A 354 -11.10 26.70 17.07
C ALA A 354 -10.96 28.15 17.60
N LYS A 355 -9.97 28.44 18.46
CA LYS A 355 -9.69 29.83 18.90
C LYS A 355 -9.18 30.71 17.77
N ILE A 356 -8.34 30.19 16.89
CA ILE A 356 -7.88 30.91 15.69
C ILE A 356 -9.08 31.29 14.80
N MET A 357 -10.06 30.39 14.68
CA MET A 357 -11.34 30.64 13.99
C MET A 357 -12.32 31.52 14.78
N THR A 358 -11.90 32.18 15.85
CA THR A 358 -12.68 33.06 16.74
C THR A 358 -13.78 32.37 17.57
N VAL A 359 -13.75 31.04 17.68
CA VAL A 359 -14.72 30.27 18.48
C VAL A 359 -14.19 30.05 19.91
N ASN A 360 -14.04 31.14 20.66
CA ASN A 360 -13.31 31.17 21.93
C ASN A 360 -13.82 30.17 22.98
N TYR A 361 -15.13 30.10 23.22
CA TYR A 361 -15.69 29.23 24.27
C TYR A 361 -15.49 27.73 23.99
N ILE A 362 -15.60 27.30 22.72
CA ILE A 362 -15.34 25.90 22.30
C ILE A 362 -13.84 25.62 22.39
N GLY A 363 -13.02 26.55 21.92
CA GLY A 363 -11.57 26.42 21.99
C GLY A 363 -11.06 26.29 23.42
N ASP A 364 -11.50 27.17 24.33
CA ASP A 364 -11.12 27.15 25.74
C ASP A 364 -11.53 25.86 26.44
N ALA A 365 -12.74 25.34 26.16
CA ALA A 365 -13.20 24.08 26.72
C ALA A 365 -12.32 22.90 26.30
N TRP A 366 -11.97 22.80 25.02
CA TRP A 366 -11.10 21.73 24.52
C TRP A 366 -9.66 21.87 24.99
N ILE A 367 -9.12 23.08 25.03
CA ILE A 367 -7.76 23.34 25.56
C ILE A 367 -7.68 22.92 27.01
N ARG A 368 -8.64 23.33 27.85
CA ARG A 368 -8.68 22.96 29.26
C ARG A 368 -8.77 21.44 29.43
N PHE A 369 -9.74 20.80 28.79
CA PHE A 369 -9.94 19.36 28.88
C PHE A 369 -8.71 18.56 28.43
N ALA A 370 -8.09 18.96 27.31
CA ALA A 370 -6.90 18.30 26.80
C ALA A 370 -5.69 18.50 27.72
N THR A 371 -5.53 19.69 28.31
CA THR A 371 -4.44 20.00 29.24
C THR A 371 -4.58 19.20 30.53
N GLU A 372 -5.77 19.19 31.14
CA GLU A 372 -6.07 18.37 32.33
C GLU A 372 -5.78 16.88 32.07
N LYS A 373 -6.15 16.39 30.87
CA LYS A 373 -5.88 15.01 30.47
C LYS A 373 -4.37 14.73 30.32
N LEU A 374 -3.61 15.63 29.71
CA LEU A 374 -2.16 15.50 29.56
C LEU A 374 -1.44 15.55 30.92
N GLU A 375 -1.87 16.44 31.81
CA GLU A 375 -1.33 16.55 33.18
C GLU A 375 -1.62 15.29 34.00
N LEU A 376 -2.84 14.75 33.92
CA LEU A 376 -3.21 13.50 34.59
C LEU A 376 -2.34 12.33 34.09
N ILE A 377 -2.10 12.23 32.78
CA ILE A 377 -1.25 11.21 32.20
C ILE A 377 0.19 11.38 32.70
N SER A 378 0.74 12.59 32.68
CA SER A 378 2.11 12.89 33.17
C SER A 378 2.28 12.51 34.63
N THR A 379 1.34 12.93 35.48
CA THR A 379 1.38 12.66 36.92
C THR A 379 1.28 11.17 37.21
N SER A 380 0.44 10.44 36.45
CA SER A 380 0.30 8.99 36.59
C SER A 380 1.58 8.26 36.19
N GLN A 381 2.27 8.73 35.14
CA GLN A 381 3.54 8.18 34.69
C GLN A 381 4.64 8.40 35.75
N GLU A 382 4.77 9.61 36.28
CA GLU A 382 5.73 9.94 37.34
C GLU A 382 5.51 9.08 38.59
N LEU A 383 4.25 8.88 39.00
CA LEU A 383 3.91 8.01 40.13
C LEU A 383 4.26 6.54 39.86
N ALA A 384 4.04 6.05 38.63
CA ALA A 384 4.41 4.70 38.24
C ALA A 384 5.93 4.50 38.27
N ASP A 385 6.70 5.46 37.73
CA ASP A 385 8.17 5.43 37.70
C ASP A 385 8.75 5.45 39.12
N VAL A 386 8.20 6.29 40.02
CA VAL A 386 8.58 6.31 41.44
C VAL A 386 8.28 4.97 42.10
N SER A 387 7.08 4.42 41.91
CA SER A 387 6.69 3.12 42.47
C SER A 387 7.61 1.98 42.00
N GLN A 388 7.98 1.99 40.72
CA GLN A 388 8.89 1.00 40.14
C GLN A 388 10.31 1.15 40.67
N ALA A 389 10.82 2.38 40.81
CA ALA A 389 12.13 2.65 41.41
C ALA A 389 12.20 2.16 42.87
N TYR A 390 11.15 2.41 43.66
CA TYR A 390 11.04 1.88 45.03
C TYR A 390 11.03 0.34 45.05
N SER A 391 10.33 -0.29 44.12
CA SER A 391 10.24 -1.75 44.03
C SER A 391 11.55 -2.43 43.62
N ILE A 392 12.42 -1.74 42.88
CA ILE A 392 13.76 -2.22 42.48
C ILE A 392 14.80 -1.98 43.59
N SER A 393 14.56 -1.02 44.49
CA SER A 393 15.44 -0.67 45.61
C SER A 393 15.23 -1.50 46.89
N LEU A 394 14.17 -2.31 46.93
CA LEU A 394 13.87 -3.33 47.96
C LEU A 394 14.37 -4.69 47.50
#